data_AF-A0A1M5RRK0-F1
#
_entry.id   AF-A0A1M5RRK0-F1
#
_cell.length_a   1.000
_cell.length_b   1.000
_cell.length_c   1.000
_cell.angle_alpha   90.00
_cell.angle_beta   90.00
_cell.angle_gamma   90.00
#
_symmetry.space_group_name_H-M   'P 1'
#
loop_
_entity.id
_entity.type
_entity.pdbx_description
1 polymer ?
#
loop_
_entity_poly.entity_id
_entity_poly.type
_entity_poly.pdbx_seq_one_letter_code
_entity_poly.pdbx_strand_id
1 'polypeptide(L)'
;MATFRFNMISSDNKDARTQPYLSYFFDAPYLFFIIVYILRASPNSVVRHSINLNMNEFLRKIGLLDSFQIELSMNKSDFAKILIANLDDPGPDFFEEFSANNRVYKGTMKNDEFKIRRKRKYDHKTTSPSISGTLQQAGNKLIIDVELNGFSGWMIPPYIIMTVVYLSALSFFLFGDIAEDARGIALLVISIHAVFMFGGSYRRMKRSMRATKYDLERDLHFMMKDHVTHEEKV
;
A
#
# COMPACT_ATOMS: atom_id res chain seq x y z
N MET A 1 67.92 36.94 -6.80
CA MET A 1 67.33 36.16 -7.91
C MET A 1 67.57 34.68 -7.61
N ALA A 2 66.60 34.01 -7.00
CA ALA A 2 66.73 32.63 -6.52
C ALA A 2 66.10 31.67 -7.54
N THR A 3 66.90 30.78 -8.10
CA THR A 3 66.50 29.80 -9.10
C THR A 3 65.90 28.56 -8.41
N PHE A 4 64.58 28.38 -8.55
CA PHE A 4 63.88 27.18 -8.14
C PHE A 4 64.14 26.05 -9.15
N ARG A 5 64.77 24.95 -8.72
CA ARG A 5 64.87 23.71 -9.52
C ARG A 5 63.82 22.71 -9.04
N PHE A 6 62.94 22.30 -9.93
CA PHE A 6 62.03 21.17 -9.72
C PHE A 6 62.78 19.86 -9.97
N ASN A 7 62.90 19.03 -8.93
CA ASN A 7 63.24 17.62 -9.09
C ASN A 7 61.97 16.84 -9.46
N MET A 8 61.92 16.31 -10.68
CA MET A 8 60.91 15.36 -11.11
C MET A 8 61.23 13.99 -10.47
N ILE A 9 60.42 13.57 -9.50
CA ILE A 9 60.45 12.19 -9.02
C ILE A 9 59.64 11.34 -10.01
N SER A 10 60.36 10.53 -10.77
CA SER A 10 59.79 9.46 -11.59
C SER A 10 59.28 8.35 -10.66
N SER A 11 57.96 8.14 -10.64
CA SER A 11 57.31 7.02 -9.97
C SER A 11 56.82 6.05 -11.05
N ASP A 12 57.72 5.19 -11.52
CA ASP A 12 57.36 3.99 -12.27
C ASP A 12 56.95 2.93 -11.23
N ASN A 13 55.64 2.75 -11.03
CA ASN A 13 55.11 1.61 -10.29
C ASN A 13 54.05 0.91 -11.14
N LYS A 14 54.53 -0.04 -11.93
CA LYS A 14 53.73 -1.06 -12.61
C LYS A 14 53.56 -2.22 -11.66
N ASP A 15 52.48 -2.20 -10.88
CA ASP A 15 51.94 -3.41 -10.27
C ASP A 15 50.43 -3.47 -10.50
N ALA A 16 50.08 -4.22 -11.54
CA ALA A 16 48.74 -4.66 -11.84
C ALA A 16 48.34 -5.78 -10.88
N ARG A 17 47.38 -5.52 -9.98
CA ARG A 17 46.40 -6.52 -9.53
C ARG A 17 45.04 -5.86 -9.39
N THR A 18 44.29 -5.91 -10.47
CA THR A 18 42.83 -5.75 -10.51
C THR A 18 42.20 -6.73 -9.51
N GLN A 19 41.65 -6.19 -8.42
CA GLN A 19 40.82 -6.92 -7.47
C GLN A 19 39.35 -6.88 -7.95
N PRO A 20 38.72 -8.00 -8.33
CA PRO A 20 37.29 -8.02 -8.63
C PRO A 20 36.52 -8.27 -7.32
N TYR A 21 36.37 -7.26 -6.47
CA TYR A 21 35.47 -7.31 -5.32
C TYR A 21 34.21 -6.47 -5.57
N LEU A 22 33.42 -6.88 -6.57
CA LEU A 22 32.11 -6.27 -6.84
C LEU A 22 31.02 -7.30 -7.17
N SER A 23 31.19 -8.57 -6.81
CA SER A 23 30.26 -9.64 -7.20
C SER A 23 29.56 -10.39 -6.07
N TYR A 24 29.58 -9.91 -4.82
CA TYR A 24 28.93 -10.60 -3.68
C TYR A 24 27.98 -9.73 -2.85
N PHE A 25 27.55 -8.56 -3.35
CA PHE A 25 26.78 -7.60 -2.56
C PHE A 25 25.25 -7.62 -2.77
N PHE A 26 24.70 -8.61 -3.49
CA PHE A 26 23.28 -8.60 -3.89
C PHE A 26 22.43 -9.81 -3.49
N ASP A 27 22.95 -10.76 -2.71
CA ASP A 27 22.17 -11.94 -2.33
C ASP A 27 21.70 -11.89 -0.88
N ALA A 28 20.40 -11.63 -0.71
CA ALA A 28 19.52 -12.37 0.23
C ALA A 28 18.16 -11.68 0.52
N PRO A 29 18.02 -10.34 0.59
CA PRO A 29 16.71 -9.77 0.97
C PRO A 29 15.79 -9.44 -0.20
N TYR A 30 16.34 -9.18 -1.38
CA TYR A 30 15.56 -9.00 -2.62
C TYR A 30 14.87 -10.29 -3.01
N LEU A 31 15.49 -11.44 -2.71
CA LEU A 31 14.94 -12.76 -2.99
C LEU A 31 13.59 -12.95 -2.33
N PHE A 32 13.32 -12.46 -1.11
CA PHE A 32 11.99 -12.64 -0.52
C PHE A 32 10.88 -11.91 -1.31
N PHE A 33 11.10 -10.63 -1.67
CA PHE A 33 10.10 -9.86 -2.43
C PHE A 33 10.04 -10.27 -3.90
N ILE A 34 11.17 -10.65 -4.51
CA ILE A 34 11.24 -11.21 -5.87
C ILE A 34 10.58 -12.59 -5.89
N ILE A 35 10.80 -13.45 -4.90
CA ILE A 35 10.13 -14.76 -4.76
C ILE A 35 8.63 -14.55 -4.56
N VAL A 36 8.19 -13.63 -3.70
CA VAL A 36 6.74 -13.33 -3.55
C VAL A 36 6.15 -12.78 -4.85
N TYR A 37 6.87 -11.92 -5.57
CA TYR A 37 6.43 -11.37 -6.85
C TYR A 37 6.40 -12.42 -7.97
N ILE A 38 7.45 -13.24 -8.11
CA ILE A 38 7.56 -14.35 -9.06
C ILE A 38 6.52 -15.44 -8.74
N LEU A 39 6.32 -15.79 -7.47
CA LEU A 39 5.30 -16.74 -7.05
C LEU A 39 3.88 -16.21 -7.28
N ARG A 40 3.65 -14.90 -7.19
CA ARG A 40 2.38 -14.26 -7.55
C ARG A 40 2.18 -14.20 -9.08
N ALA A 41 3.25 -14.15 -9.86
CA ALA A 41 3.24 -14.27 -11.32
C ALA A 41 3.20 -15.73 -11.81
N SER A 42 3.37 -16.70 -10.91
CA SER A 42 3.38 -18.13 -11.24
C SER A 42 2.08 -18.54 -11.94
N PRO A 43 2.13 -19.22 -13.10
CA PRO A 43 0.93 -19.67 -13.80
C PRO A 43 0.13 -20.70 -12.99
N ASN A 44 0.75 -21.35 -12.00
CA ASN A 44 0.12 -22.36 -11.17
C ASN A 44 -0.94 -21.73 -10.22
N SER A 45 -2.22 -22.05 -10.45
CA SER A 45 -3.35 -21.52 -9.70
C SER A 45 -3.36 -21.97 -8.23
N VAL A 46 -2.86 -23.18 -7.94
CA VAL A 46 -2.82 -23.73 -6.58
C VAL A 46 -1.84 -22.96 -5.70
N VAL A 47 -0.63 -22.72 -6.21
CA VAL A 47 0.41 -21.95 -5.51
C VAL A 47 -0.08 -20.52 -5.23
N ARG A 48 -0.72 -19.88 -6.22
CA ARG A 48 -1.32 -18.55 -6.02
C ARG A 48 -2.41 -18.56 -4.96
N HIS A 49 -3.27 -19.57 -4.94
CA HIS A 49 -4.37 -19.65 -4.00
C HIS A 49 -3.86 -19.78 -2.54
N SER A 50 -2.91 -20.68 -2.29
CA SER A 50 -2.32 -20.87 -0.96
C SER A 50 -1.58 -19.63 -0.45
N ILE A 51 -0.85 -18.92 -1.32
CA ILE A 51 -0.16 -17.67 -0.95
C ILE A 51 -1.18 -16.57 -0.59
N ASN A 52 -2.29 -16.48 -1.31
CA ASN A 52 -3.32 -15.49 -1.03
C ASN A 52 -4.04 -15.74 0.30
N LEU A 53 -4.30 -17.00 0.65
CA LEU A 53 -4.90 -17.37 1.95
C LEU A 53 -4.00 -16.95 3.12
N ASN A 54 -2.73 -17.36 3.09
CA ASN A 54 -1.75 -16.98 4.14
C ASN A 54 -1.56 -15.46 4.24
N MET A 55 -1.57 -14.76 3.10
CA MET A 55 -1.45 -13.31 3.07
C MET A 55 -2.68 -12.63 3.70
N ASN A 56 -3.89 -13.09 3.38
CA ASN A 56 -5.11 -12.50 3.92
C ASN A 56 -5.21 -12.69 5.45
N GLU A 57 -4.82 -13.85 5.96
CA GLU A 57 -4.73 -14.09 7.40
C GLU A 57 -3.72 -13.16 8.07
N PHE A 58 -2.54 -12.98 7.47
CA PHE A 58 -1.55 -12.04 7.96
C PHE A 58 -2.09 -10.60 7.97
N LEU A 59 -2.71 -10.15 6.88
CA LEU A 59 -3.30 -8.82 6.77
C LEU A 59 -4.43 -8.61 7.79
N ARG A 60 -5.26 -9.62 8.05
CA ARG A 60 -6.28 -9.59 9.13
C ARG A 60 -5.63 -9.46 10.49
N LYS A 61 -4.60 -10.27 10.77
CA LYS A 61 -3.86 -10.24 12.05
C LYS A 61 -3.25 -8.87 12.33
N ILE A 62 -2.72 -8.19 11.30
CA ILE A 62 -2.17 -6.84 11.45
C ILE A 62 -3.22 -5.72 11.31
N GLY A 63 -4.50 -6.06 11.06
CA GLY A 63 -5.61 -5.11 10.96
C GLY A 63 -5.57 -4.23 9.70
N LEU A 64 -4.98 -4.71 8.61
CA LEU A 64 -5.02 -4.08 7.28
C LEU A 64 -6.03 -4.74 6.34
N LEU A 65 -6.62 -5.86 6.76
CA LEU A 65 -7.81 -6.47 6.16
C LEU A 65 -8.85 -6.59 7.26
N ASP A 66 -10.03 -6.02 7.06
CA ASP A 66 -11.15 -6.09 8.01
C ASP A 66 -12.43 -6.43 7.25
N SER A 67 -13.36 -7.09 7.92
CA SER A 67 -14.66 -7.43 7.35
C SER A 67 -15.76 -7.12 8.34
N PHE A 68 -16.86 -6.56 7.86
CA PHE A 68 -18.01 -6.23 8.69
C PHE A 68 -19.29 -6.33 7.86
N GLN A 69 -20.42 -6.45 8.55
CA GLN A 69 -21.72 -6.65 7.93
C GLN A 69 -22.62 -5.44 8.21
N ILE A 70 -23.37 -5.03 7.19
CA ILE A 70 -24.38 -3.97 7.29
C ILE A 70 -25.74 -4.57 6.92
N GLU A 71 -26.74 -4.36 7.77
CA GLU A 71 -28.12 -4.72 7.47
C GLU A 71 -28.93 -3.49 7.09
N LEU A 72 -29.63 -3.54 5.95
CA LEU A 72 -30.51 -2.49 5.46
C LEU A 72 -31.90 -3.04 5.17
N SER A 73 -32.95 -2.31 5.53
CA SER A 73 -34.35 -2.66 5.25
C SER A 73 -34.76 -2.22 3.85
N MET A 74 -34.13 -2.77 2.82
CA MET A 74 -34.41 -2.42 1.42
C MET A 74 -34.18 -3.60 0.48
N ASN A 75 -34.63 -3.46 -0.76
CA ASN A 75 -34.37 -4.44 -1.80
C ASN A 75 -32.98 -4.23 -2.43
N LYS A 76 -32.31 -5.33 -2.73
CA LYS A 76 -31.02 -5.38 -3.43
C LYS A 76 -31.00 -4.60 -4.75
N SER A 77 -32.07 -4.65 -5.54
CA SER A 77 -32.16 -3.90 -6.81
C SER A 77 -32.12 -2.39 -6.61
N ASP A 78 -32.73 -1.92 -5.53
CA ASP A 78 -32.86 -0.49 -5.25
C ASP A 78 -31.54 0.02 -4.69
N PHE A 79 -30.93 -0.75 -3.79
CA PHE A 79 -29.56 -0.51 -3.32
C PHE A 79 -28.59 -0.38 -4.50
N ALA A 80 -28.66 -1.32 -5.46
CA ALA A 80 -27.79 -1.33 -6.63
C ALA A 80 -27.91 -0.04 -7.44
N LYS A 81 -29.13 0.39 -7.73
CA LYS A 81 -29.41 1.62 -8.48
C LYS A 81 -28.89 2.85 -7.75
N ILE A 82 -29.15 2.95 -6.44
CA ILE A 82 -28.71 4.07 -5.61
C ILE A 82 -27.19 4.14 -5.55
N LEU A 83 -26.53 3.00 -5.35
CA LEU A 83 -25.07 2.94 -5.30
C LEU A 83 -24.48 3.36 -6.65
N ILE A 84 -24.95 2.80 -7.77
CA ILE A 84 -24.47 3.14 -9.11
C ILE A 84 -24.65 4.63 -9.41
N ALA A 85 -25.77 5.24 -9.02
CA ALA A 85 -26.03 6.66 -9.22
C ALA A 85 -25.01 7.57 -8.49
N ASN A 86 -24.45 7.08 -7.38
CA ASN A 86 -23.48 7.79 -6.54
C ASN A 86 -22.00 7.45 -6.84
N LEU A 87 -21.74 6.47 -7.71
CA LEU A 87 -20.39 6.07 -8.10
C LEU A 87 -19.90 6.82 -9.32
N ASP A 88 -18.65 7.28 -9.29
CA ASP A 88 -17.96 7.74 -10.49
C ASP A 88 -17.29 6.58 -11.23
N ASP A 89 -17.06 6.78 -12.52
CA ASP A 89 -16.45 5.77 -13.38
C ASP A 89 -15.03 5.40 -12.90
N PRO A 90 -14.61 4.13 -13.07
CA PRO A 90 -13.27 3.67 -12.74
C PRO A 90 -12.24 4.21 -13.76
N GLY A 91 -11.93 5.50 -13.69
CA GLY A 91 -10.88 6.14 -14.47
C GLY A 91 -9.47 5.93 -13.88
N PRO A 92 -8.41 6.27 -14.65
CA PRO A 92 -7.03 6.19 -14.19
C PRO A 92 -6.77 7.08 -12.97
N ASP A 93 -6.16 6.51 -11.93
CA ASP A 93 -5.88 7.14 -10.63
C ASP A 93 -5.11 8.49 -10.73
N PHE A 94 -4.34 8.70 -11.80
CA PHE A 94 -3.45 9.86 -11.97
C PHE A 94 -4.19 11.17 -12.30
N PHE A 95 -5.39 11.09 -12.86
CA PHE A 95 -6.17 12.26 -13.27
C PHE A 95 -7.40 12.51 -12.38
N GLU A 96 -7.51 11.81 -11.24
CA GLU A 96 -8.64 11.97 -10.31
C GLU A 96 -8.84 13.41 -9.84
N GLU A 97 -7.74 14.15 -9.68
CA GLU A 97 -7.76 15.53 -9.20
C GLU A 97 -8.33 16.53 -10.22
N PHE A 98 -8.35 16.16 -11.50
CA PHE A 98 -8.90 16.99 -12.58
C PHE A 98 -10.36 16.64 -12.91
N SER A 99 -10.94 15.65 -12.23
CA SER A 99 -12.36 15.31 -12.39
C SER A 99 -13.23 16.34 -11.66
N ALA A 100 -14.00 17.12 -12.43
CA ALA A 100 -14.96 18.11 -11.89
C ALA A 100 -16.19 17.47 -11.20
N ASN A 101 -16.26 16.13 -11.13
CA ASN A 101 -17.42 15.44 -10.59
C ASN A 101 -17.38 15.39 -9.05
N ASN A 102 -18.46 15.86 -8.40
CA ASN A 102 -18.61 15.92 -6.95
C ASN A 102 -18.83 14.57 -6.25
N ARG A 103 -18.90 13.46 -7.00
CA ARG A 103 -19.05 12.10 -6.45
C ARG A 103 -17.85 11.71 -5.56
N VAL A 104 -18.15 11.18 -4.38
CA VAL A 104 -17.15 10.85 -3.34
C VAL A 104 -16.45 9.51 -3.61
N TYR A 105 -17.18 8.57 -4.21
CA TYR A 105 -16.72 7.22 -4.47
C TYR A 105 -16.54 6.98 -5.97
N LYS A 106 -15.59 6.12 -6.30
CA LYS A 106 -15.41 5.55 -7.64
C LYS A 106 -15.44 4.03 -7.54
N GLY A 107 -15.91 3.36 -8.57
CA GLY A 107 -15.96 1.91 -8.54
C GLY A 107 -16.90 1.31 -9.56
N THR A 108 -17.11 0.01 -9.42
CA THR A 108 -18.04 -0.73 -10.27
C THR A 108 -18.91 -1.63 -9.41
N MET A 109 -20.09 -1.90 -9.95
CA MET A 109 -21.01 -2.90 -9.44
C MET A 109 -21.16 -3.98 -10.50
N LYS A 110 -21.02 -5.25 -10.11
CA LYS A 110 -21.17 -6.40 -11.00
C LYS A 110 -22.02 -7.45 -10.30
N ASN A 111 -23.21 -7.68 -10.83
CA ASN A 111 -24.21 -8.58 -10.25
C ASN A 111 -24.52 -8.20 -8.79
N ASP A 112 -23.95 -8.97 -7.87
CA ASP A 112 -24.21 -8.93 -6.44
C ASP A 112 -22.99 -8.45 -5.67
N GLU A 113 -21.95 -8.05 -6.37
CA GLU A 113 -20.69 -7.61 -5.80
C GLU A 113 -20.42 -6.17 -6.23
N PHE A 114 -19.90 -5.37 -5.31
CA PHE A 114 -19.40 -4.05 -5.63
C PHE A 114 -17.96 -3.91 -5.20
N LYS A 115 -17.20 -3.14 -5.97
CA LYS A 115 -15.85 -2.74 -5.62
C LYS A 115 -15.73 -1.24 -5.76
N ILE A 116 -15.58 -0.57 -4.64
CA ILE A 116 -15.57 0.88 -4.55
C ILE A 116 -14.33 1.36 -3.81
N ARG A 117 -13.96 2.60 -4.06
CA ARG A 117 -12.86 3.29 -3.41
C ARG A 117 -13.21 4.75 -3.28
N ARG A 118 -12.84 5.36 -2.17
CA ARG A 118 -12.98 6.81 -1.99
C ARG A 118 -11.98 7.54 -2.89
N LYS A 119 -12.46 8.51 -3.67
CA LYS A 119 -11.61 9.38 -4.49
C LYS A 119 -10.62 10.15 -3.62
N ARG A 120 -9.42 10.37 -4.15
CA ARG A 120 -8.43 11.23 -3.50
C ARG A 120 -8.78 12.69 -3.76
N LYS A 121 -9.27 13.39 -2.74
CA LYS A 121 -9.30 14.87 -2.76
C LYS A 121 -7.95 15.39 -2.28
N TYR A 122 -7.48 16.49 -2.85
CA TYR A 122 -6.21 17.15 -2.50
C TYR A 122 -6.02 17.34 -0.98
N ASP A 123 -7.13 17.52 -0.25
CA ASP A 123 -7.15 17.77 1.19
C ASP A 123 -6.98 16.49 2.06
N HIS A 124 -7.14 15.31 1.49
CA HIS A 124 -7.03 14.03 2.20
C HIS A 124 -5.91 13.17 1.60
N LYS A 125 -4.67 13.47 2.01
CA LYS A 125 -3.43 12.73 1.69
C LYS A 125 -3.36 11.31 2.29
N THR A 126 -4.49 10.63 2.44
CA THR A 126 -4.55 9.28 2.99
C THR A 126 -4.77 8.26 1.89
N THR A 127 -4.04 7.16 1.96
CA THR A 127 -4.26 5.99 1.10
C THR A 127 -5.69 5.48 1.31
N SER A 128 -6.59 5.72 0.36
CA SER A 128 -7.96 5.18 0.42
C SER A 128 -7.91 3.65 0.27
N PRO A 129 -8.36 2.89 1.29
CA PRO A 129 -8.52 1.44 1.21
C PRO A 129 -9.45 1.04 0.07
N SER A 130 -9.23 -0.16 -0.48
CA SER A 130 -10.18 -0.78 -1.38
C SER A 130 -11.35 -1.33 -0.56
N ILE A 131 -12.56 -1.08 -1.00
CA ILE A 131 -13.79 -1.57 -0.39
C ILE A 131 -14.39 -2.54 -1.38
N SER A 132 -14.62 -3.78 -0.98
CA SER A 132 -15.39 -4.75 -1.73
C SER A 132 -16.56 -5.20 -0.89
N GLY A 133 -17.73 -5.42 -1.48
CA GLY A 133 -18.83 -5.99 -0.74
C GLY A 133 -19.70 -6.89 -1.58
N THR A 134 -20.40 -7.80 -0.92
CA THR A 134 -21.35 -8.73 -1.52
C THR A 134 -22.75 -8.49 -0.94
N LEU A 135 -23.76 -8.66 -1.79
CA LEU A 135 -25.16 -8.35 -1.51
C LEU A 135 -25.98 -9.63 -1.40
N GLN A 136 -26.54 -9.88 -0.23
CA GLN A 136 -27.41 -11.02 0.04
C GLN A 136 -28.79 -10.55 0.50
N GLN A 137 -29.86 -11.02 -0.14
CA GLN A 137 -31.23 -10.70 0.27
C GLN A 137 -31.76 -11.80 1.19
N ALA A 138 -32.16 -11.43 2.41
CA ALA A 138 -32.78 -12.32 3.39
C ALA A 138 -34.18 -11.78 3.74
N GLY A 139 -35.19 -12.21 2.97
CA GLY A 139 -36.55 -11.69 3.11
C GLY A 139 -36.61 -10.19 2.79
N ASN A 140 -37.09 -9.39 3.75
CA ASN A 140 -37.20 -7.93 3.60
C ASN A 140 -35.93 -7.16 4.01
N LYS A 141 -34.83 -7.87 4.31
CA LYS A 141 -33.56 -7.27 4.68
C LYS A 141 -32.49 -7.58 3.62
N LEU A 142 -31.71 -6.56 3.30
CA LEU A 142 -30.48 -6.66 2.55
C LEU A 142 -29.31 -6.76 3.53
N ILE A 143 -28.54 -7.83 3.40
CA ILE A 143 -27.32 -8.09 4.14
C ILE A 143 -26.16 -7.76 3.21
N ILE A 144 -25.27 -6.87 3.66
CA ILE A 144 -24.10 -6.44 2.91
C ILE A 144 -22.86 -6.88 3.67
N ASP A 145 -22.11 -7.83 3.11
CA ASP A 145 -20.82 -8.22 3.66
C ASP A 145 -19.75 -7.35 3.02
N VAL A 146 -19.11 -6.49 3.82
CA VAL A 146 -18.07 -5.57 3.36
C VAL A 146 -16.71 -6.08 3.80
N GLU A 147 -15.78 -6.13 2.86
CA GLU A 147 -14.35 -6.33 3.09
C GLU A 147 -13.58 -5.05 2.75
N LEU A 148 -12.79 -4.59 3.72
CA LEU A 148 -11.88 -3.46 3.58
C LEU A 148 -10.46 -3.97 3.45
N ASN A 149 -9.76 -3.55 2.41
CA ASN A 149 -8.35 -3.84 2.20
C ASN A 149 -7.52 -2.56 2.13
N GLY A 150 -6.75 -2.31 3.19
CA GLY A 150 -5.85 -1.15 3.31
C GLY A 150 -4.52 -1.33 2.59
N PHE A 151 -4.19 -2.55 2.17
CA PHE A 151 -2.94 -2.87 1.51
C PHE A 151 -3.12 -2.90 -0.01
N SER A 152 -2.86 -1.77 -0.64
CA SER A 152 -2.90 -1.67 -2.11
C SER A 152 -1.57 -2.11 -2.73
N GLY A 153 -1.61 -2.74 -3.91
CA GLY A 153 -0.40 -3.16 -4.64
C GLY A 153 0.59 -2.02 -4.93
N TRP A 154 0.09 -0.79 -5.06
CA TRP A 154 0.90 0.44 -5.18
C TRP A 154 1.79 0.72 -3.96
N MET A 155 1.50 0.12 -2.82
CA MET A 155 2.36 0.23 -1.64
C MET A 155 3.52 -0.75 -1.65
N ILE A 156 3.54 -1.74 -2.54
CA ILE A 156 4.63 -2.74 -2.56
C ILE A 156 5.98 -2.12 -2.94
N PRO A 157 6.11 -1.34 -4.04
CA PRO A 157 7.40 -0.78 -4.46
C PRO A 157 8.13 0.07 -3.39
N PRO A 158 7.48 1.03 -2.69
CA PRO A 158 8.19 1.83 -1.70
C PRO A 158 8.68 1.00 -0.50
N TYR A 159 7.98 -0.05 -0.10
CA TYR A 159 8.45 -0.94 0.98
C TYR A 159 9.65 -1.78 0.54
N ILE A 160 9.70 -2.22 -0.73
CA ILE A 160 10.87 -2.90 -1.30
C ILE A 160 12.05 -1.94 -1.28
N ILE A 161 11.90 -0.73 -1.83
CA ILE A 161 12.97 0.28 -1.87
C ILE A 161 13.46 0.61 -0.46
N MET A 162 12.56 0.85 0.49
CA MET A 162 12.94 1.10 1.88
C MET A 162 13.74 -0.06 2.47
N THR A 163 13.26 -1.30 2.30
CA THR A 163 13.97 -2.49 2.80
C THR A 163 15.39 -2.56 2.26
N VAL A 164 15.55 -2.30 0.96
CA VAL A 164 16.84 -2.27 0.29
C VAL A 164 17.76 -1.20 0.87
N VAL A 165 17.27 0.04 0.99
CA VAL A 165 18.05 1.16 1.54
C VAL A 165 18.51 0.84 2.96
N TYR A 166 17.62 0.33 3.81
CA TYR A 166 17.96 0.01 5.20
C TYR A 166 18.94 -1.15 5.33
N LEU A 167 18.82 -2.19 4.49
CA LEU A 167 19.76 -3.30 4.52
C LEU A 167 21.13 -2.93 3.97
N SER A 168 21.19 -2.12 2.91
CA SER A 168 22.45 -1.58 2.41
C SER A 168 23.15 -0.70 3.44
N ALA A 169 22.38 0.17 4.11
CA ALA A 169 22.93 1.01 5.17
C ALA A 169 23.35 0.20 6.40
N LEU A 170 22.58 -0.81 6.81
CA LEU A 170 22.96 -1.72 7.89
C LEU A 170 24.26 -2.46 7.56
N SER A 171 24.40 -3.02 6.35
CA SER A 171 25.64 -3.65 5.88
C SER A 171 26.81 -2.68 5.87
N PHE A 172 26.60 -1.45 5.42
CA PHE A 172 27.63 -0.41 5.44
C PHE A 172 28.11 -0.11 6.87
N PHE A 173 27.20 0.01 7.84
CA PHE A 173 27.59 0.28 9.23
C PHE A 173 28.19 -0.93 9.95
N LEU A 174 27.82 -2.15 9.59
CA LEU A 174 28.37 -3.37 10.20
C LEU A 174 29.75 -3.74 9.67
N PHE A 175 29.97 -3.62 8.36
CA PHE A 175 31.18 -4.11 7.69
C PHE A 175 32.06 -3.00 7.11
N GLY A 176 31.59 -1.75 7.12
CA GLY A 176 32.37 -0.61 6.65
C GLY A 176 33.48 -0.23 7.63
N ASP A 177 34.52 0.39 7.07
CA ASP A 177 35.63 0.98 7.81
C ASP A 177 35.19 2.30 8.45
N ILE A 178 34.54 2.17 9.60
CA ILE A 178 33.98 3.26 10.40
C ILE A 178 34.56 3.12 11.80
N ALA A 179 34.92 4.25 12.41
CA ALA A 179 35.41 4.31 13.78
C ALA A 179 34.43 3.61 14.74
N GLU A 180 34.97 2.82 15.68
CA GLU A 180 34.15 1.96 16.55
C GLU A 180 33.19 2.75 17.43
N ASP A 181 33.60 3.94 17.88
CA ASP A 181 32.80 4.87 18.67
C ASP A 181 31.58 5.41 17.88
N ALA A 182 31.76 5.67 16.58
CA ALA A 182 30.69 6.10 15.70
C ALA A 182 29.75 4.96 15.27
N ARG A 183 30.24 3.73 15.15
CA ARG A 183 29.46 2.57 14.68
C ARG A 183 28.23 2.30 15.56
N GLY A 184 28.42 2.26 16.88
CA GLY A 184 27.33 1.97 17.81
C GLY A 184 26.21 3.01 17.74
N ILE A 185 26.58 4.29 17.70
CA ILE A 185 25.64 5.41 17.60
C ILE A 185 24.90 5.36 16.26
N ALA A 186 25.60 5.12 15.15
CA ALA A 186 25.00 5.03 13.84
C ALA A 186 23.97 3.89 13.74
N LEU A 187 24.29 2.71 14.27
CA LEU A 187 23.38 1.55 14.30
C LEU A 187 22.11 1.84 15.13
N LEU A 188 22.24 2.56 16.24
CA LEU A 188 21.09 2.97 17.04
C LEU A 188 20.20 3.98 16.28
N VAL A 189 20.81 5.00 15.68
CA VAL A 189 20.09 6.04 14.94
C VAL A 189 19.34 5.44 13.74
N ILE A 190 19.98 4.57 12.96
CA ILE A 190 19.33 3.95 11.80
C ILE A 190 18.20 3.01 12.21
N SER A 191 18.36 2.29 13.32
CA SER A 191 17.31 1.39 13.84
C SER A 191 16.07 2.18 14.27
N ILE A 192 16.27 3.27 15.02
CA ILE A 192 15.18 4.17 15.42
C ILE A 192 14.51 4.76 14.18
N HIS A 193 15.30 5.27 13.23
CA HIS A 193 14.79 5.84 11.99
C HIS A 193 13.95 4.84 11.18
N ALA A 194 14.41 3.58 11.08
CA ALA A 194 13.67 2.50 10.44
C ALA A 194 12.31 2.27 11.11
N VAL A 195 12.27 2.18 12.44
CA VAL A 195 11.01 2.01 13.20
C VAL A 195 10.04 3.16 12.90
N PHE A 196 10.50 4.40 12.84
CA PHE A 196 9.63 5.54 12.49
C PHE A 196 9.11 5.47 11.06
N MET A 197 9.94 5.11 10.09
CA MET A 197 9.57 5.08 8.68
C MET A 197 8.59 3.92 8.37
N PHE A 198 8.87 2.72 8.87
CA PHE A 198 7.98 1.56 8.71
C PHE A 198 6.73 1.68 9.61
N GLY A 199 6.92 2.00 10.89
CA GLY A 199 5.83 2.11 11.86
C GLY A 199 4.89 3.27 11.56
N GLY A 200 5.41 4.41 11.12
CA GLY A 200 4.61 5.57 10.70
C GLY A 200 3.73 5.26 9.49
N SER A 201 4.28 4.55 8.50
CA SER A 201 3.55 4.10 7.31
C SER A 201 2.45 3.11 7.66
N TYR A 202 2.74 2.14 8.53
CA TYR A 202 1.75 1.19 9.05
C TYR A 202 0.62 1.90 9.83
N ARG A 203 0.96 2.79 10.76
CA ARG A 203 -0.03 3.55 11.55
C ARG A 203 -0.93 4.40 10.66
N ARG A 204 -0.39 5.00 9.59
CA ARG A 204 -1.16 5.77 8.61
C ARG A 204 -2.21 4.88 7.92
N MET A 205 -1.82 3.68 7.47
CA MET A 205 -2.77 2.73 6.86
C MET A 205 -3.86 2.31 7.85
N LYS A 206 -3.47 1.94 9.07
CA LYS A 206 -4.42 1.51 10.11
C LYS A 206 -5.42 2.60 10.48
N ARG A 207 -4.98 3.87 10.53
CA ARG A 207 -5.87 5.02 10.71
C ARG A 207 -6.84 5.17 9.53
N SER A 208 -6.33 5.01 8.31
CA SER A 208 -7.15 5.08 7.09
C SER A 208 -8.26 4.02 7.07
N MET A 209 -7.94 2.78 7.48
CA MET A 209 -8.90 1.68 7.60
C MET A 209 -10.06 2.03 8.53
N ARG A 210 -9.76 2.52 9.74
CA ARG A 210 -10.77 2.91 10.73
C ARG A 210 -11.65 4.07 10.24
N ALA A 211 -11.02 5.08 9.64
CA ALA A 211 -11.74 6.20 9.08
C ALA A 211 -12.68 5.77 7.93
N THR A 212 -12.19 4.90 7.05
CA THR A 212 -12.97 4.40 5.90
C THR A 212 -14.16 3.55 6.34
N LYS A 213 -14.00 2.72 7.37
CA LYS A 213 -15.10 1.95 7.95
C LYS A 213 -16.23 2.86 8.42
N TYR A 214 -15.89 3.84 9.27
CA TYR A 214 -16.85 4.79 9.81
C TYR A 214 -17.50 5.66 8.71
N ASP A 215 -16.69 6.19 7.79
CA ASP A 215 -17.19 7.01 6.69
C ASP A 215 -18.11 6.20 5.76
N LEU A 216 -17.80 4.94 5.48
CA LEU A 216 -18.63 4.09 4.63
C LEU A 216 -19.99 3.80 5.28
N GLU A 217 -20.01 3.40 6.55
CA GLU A 217 -21.25 3.15 7.28
C GLU A 217 -22.15 4.40 7.29
N ARG A 218 -21.54 5.56 7.59
CA ARG A 218 -22.23 6.85 7.59
C ARG A 218 -22.78 7.20 6.22
N ASP A 219 -21.95 7.13 5.18
CA ASP A 219 -22.30 7.57 3.84
C ASP A 219 -23.36 6.66 3.22
N LEU A 220 -23.28 5.34 3.42
CA LEU A 220 -24.32 4.41 3.01
C LEU A 220 -25.65 4.73 3.70
N HIS A 221 -25.64 4.98 5.01
CA HIS A 221 -26.86 5.35 5.74
C HIS A 221 -27.50 6.63 5.19
N PHE A 222 -26.72 7.66 4.86
CA PHE A 222 -27.25 8.90 4.27
C PHE A 222 -27.78 8.68 2.85
N MET A 223 -27.05 7.98 1.98
CA MET A 223 -27.49 7.69 0.61
C MET A 223 -28.84 6.97 0.58
N MET A 224 -29.09 6.06 1.53
CA MET A 224 -30.35 5.35 1.62
C MET A 224 -31.48 6.21 2.18
N LYS A 225 -31.20 7.02 3.20
CA LYS A 225 -32.20 7.90 3.81
C LYS A 225 -32.72 8.94 2.81
N ASP A 226 -31.82 9.57 2.06
CA ASP A 226 -32.19 10.63 1.11
C ASP A 226 -33.11 10.10 0.00
N HIS A 227 -32.88 8.88 -0.47
CA HIS A 227 -33.73 8.24 -1.48
C HIS A 227 -35.16 7.98 -1.01
N VAL A 228 -35.36 7.50 0.22
CA VAL A 228 -36.71 7.26 0.77
C VAL A 228 -37.51 8.55 0.85
N THR A 229 -36.88 9.66 1.24
CA THR A 229 -37.58 10.95 1.39
C THR A 229 -37.99 11.62 0.07
N HIS A 230 -37.36 11.23 -1.04
CA HIS A 230 -37.71 11.75 -2.36
C HIS A 230 -38.87 10.99 -3.00
N GLU A 231 -39.02 9.68 -2.74
CA GLU A 231 -40.18 8.91 -3.21
C GLU A 231 -41.49 9.29 -2.49
N GLU A 232 -41.42 9.72 -1.23
CA GLU A 232 -42.62 10.13 -0.46
C GLU A 232 -43.17 11.51 -0.89
N LYS A 233 -42.41 12.29 -1.66
CA LYS A 233 -42.80 13.65 -2.12
C LYS A 233 -43.24 13.73 -3.58
N VAL A 234 -43.21 12.61 -4.31
CA VAL A 234 -43.62 12.50 -5.73
C VAL A 234 -44.95 11.80 -5.81
#